data_AF-A0A6V8L816-F1
#
_entry.id   AF-A0A6V8L816-F1
#
_cell.length_a   1.000
_cell.length_b   1.000
_cell.length_c   1.000
_cell.angle_alpha   90.00
_cell.angle_beta   90.00
_cell.angle_gamma   90.00
#
_symmetry.space_group_name_H-M   'P 1'
#
loop_
_entity.id
_entity.type
_entity.pdbx_description
1 polymer ?
#
loop_
_entity_poly.entity_id
_entity_poly.type
_entity_poly.pdbx_seq_one_letter_code
_entity_poly.pdbx_strand_id
1 'polypeptide(L)'
;MTPAVAQFSTALHDLHESAGLPSLSDLKRALGKGVASRSRIHEAFTEPRLPVWGLIELLVEELASRVPGGPETNDEVRRFHVLWLAASREHPPASTTPKDAAPTFSSRQSHTAPRPEIIGRIGTLIVYRAISEMGWHFQEQVFDYGVDAHIEIVNSDHEPTGQLIAVIIKTGLPYFRNRRGQGWVLRSPRPDQLKYLLGYALPVVTVLVNPDSNKAYWVHISPSNTTSRSDGWEVTLPENQLLGPDAAEALRNIATNRER
;
A
#
# COMPACT_ATOMS: atom_id res chain seq x y z
N MET A 1 24.25 7.56 22.93
CA MET A 1 22.82 7.21 22.78
C MET A 1 22.03 8.34 23.41
N THR A 2 21.17 9.01 22.64
CA THR A 2 20.38 10.14 23.16
C THR A 2 19.18 9.64 23.96
N PRO A 3 18.54 10.48 24.81
CA PRO A 3 17.39 10.07 25.60
C PRO A 3 16.24 9.51 24.76
N ALA A 4 15.97 10.08 23.59
CA ALA A 4 14.91 9.61 22.70
C ALA A 4 15.22 8.22 22.08
N VAL A 5 16.47 7.99 21.66
CA VAL A 5 16.91 6.67 21.15
C VAL A 5 16.87 5.62 22.26
N ALA A 6 17.24 6.00 23.49
CA ALA A 6 17.14 5.13 24.65
C ALA A 6 15.69 4.77 24.98
N GLN A 7 14.80 5.75 25.00
CA GLN A 7 13.37 5.52 25.24
C GLN A 7 12.75 4.59 24.19
N PHE A 8 13.09 4.78 22.90
CA PHE A 8 12.66 3.90 21.82
C PHE A 8 13.16 2.47 22.01
N SER A 9 14.47 2.31 22.26
CA SER A 9 15.11 0.99 22.43
C SER A 9 14.55 0.25 23.64
N THR A 10 14.39 0.92 24.79
CA THR A 10 13.77 0.33 25.98
C THR A 10 12.35 -0.12 25.69
N ALA A 11 11.51 0.73 25.10
CA ALA A 11 10.14 0.36 24.76
C ALA A 11 10.06 -0.87 23.83
N LEU A 12 10.98 -0.98 22.87
CA LEU A 12 11.04 -2.11 21.94
C LEU A 12 11.42 -3.42 22.64
N HIS A 13 12.35 -3.37 23.60
CA HIS A 13 12.69 -4.52 24.44
C HIS A 13 11.52 -4.92 25.34
N ASP A 14 10.85 -3.97 25.98
CA ASP A 14 9.70 -4.23 26.85
C ASP A 14 8.55 -4.91 26.07
N LEU A 15 8.31 -4.47 24.83
CA LEU A 15 7.32 -5.11 23.96
C LEU A 15 7.75 -6.52 23.54
N HIS A 16 9.03 -6.73 23.25
CA HIS A 16 9.57 -8.06 22.93
C HIS A 16 9.44 -9.03 24.10
N GLU A 17 9.69 -8.55 25.32
CA GLU A 17 9.48 -9.30 26.56
C GLU A 17 8.01 -9.64 26.77
N SER A 18 7.13 -8.65 26.64
CA SER A 18 5.67 -8.82 26.78
C SER A 18 5.09 -9.79 25.75
N ALA A 19 5.70 -9.88 24.57
CA ALA A 19 5.33 -10.80 23.50
C ALA A 19 5.85 -12.24 23.70
N GLY A 20 6.51 -12.52 24.83
CA GLY A 20 7.05 -13.84 25.18
C GLY A 20 8.42 -14.14 24.57
N LEU A 21 9.21 -13.12 24.26
CA LEU A 21 10.58 -13.22 23.73
C LEU A 21 10.73 -14.17 22.52
N PRO A 22 9.92 -14.01 21.46
CA PRO A 22 10.04 -14.84 20.27
C PRO A 22 11.44 -14.80 19.68
N SER A 23 11.92 -15.95 19.21
CA SER A 23 13.27 -16.06 18.64
C SER A 23 13.40 -15.27 17.33
N LEU A 24 14.62 -14.86 16.99
CA LEU A 24 14.89 -14.18 15.72
C LEU A 24 14.49 -15.02 14.49
N SER A 25 14.55 -16.35 14.59
CA SER A 25 14.09 -17.25 13.52
C SER A 25 12.57 -17.26 13.39
N ASP A 26 11.85 -17.16 14.51
CA ASP A 26 10.39 -17.12 14.52
C ASP A 26 9.88 -15.78 14.02
N LEU A 27 10.49 -14.68 14.46
CA LEU A 27 10.20 -13.34 13.93
C LEU A 27 10.47 -13.29 12.42
N LYS A 28 11.64 -13.76 11.97
CA LYS A 28 11.95 -13.83 10.53
C LYS A 28 10.92 -14.65 9.74
N ARG A 29 10.42 -15.75 10.32
CA ARG A 29 9.42 -16.61 9.67
C ARG A 29 8.06 -15.89 9.59
N ALA A 30 7.63 -15.25 10.68
CA ALA A 30 6.36 -14.54 10.76
C ALA A 30 6.32 -13.31 9.84
N LEU A 31 7.42 -12.54 9.80
CA LEU A 31 7.60 -11.41 8.88
C LEU A 31 7.57 -11.83 7.40
N GLY A 32 7.82 -13.10 7.09
CA GLY A 32 7.81 -13.63 5.75
C GLY A 32 9.18 -13.60 5.04
N LYS A 33 9.33 -14.49 4.07
CA LYS A 33 10.59 -14.70 3.35
C LYS A 33 11.03 -13.38 2.70
N GLY A 34 12.28 -12.97 2.96
CA GLY A 34 12.97 -11.83 2.34
C GLY A 34 12.46 -10.45 2.73
N VAL A 35 11.76 -10.33 3.85
CA VAL A 35 11.43 -9.04 4.48
C VAL A 35 12.61 -8.50 5.28
N ALA A 36 13.21 -9.32 6.15
CA ALA A 36 14.42 -8.99 6.90
C ALA A 36 15.33 -10.20 7.10
N SER A 37 16.65 -9.96 7.16
CA SER A 37 17.61 -10.99 7.56
C SER A 37 17.61 -11.16 9.08
N ARG A 38 18.08 -12.32 9.57
CA ARG A 38 18.20 -12.56 11.02
C ARG A 38 19.15 -11.53 11.69
N SER A 39 20.19 -11.10 10.97
CA SER A 39 21.10 -10.03 11.41
C SER A 39 20.40 -8.69 11.54
N ARG A 40 19.61 -8.28 10.53
CA ARG A 40 18.86 -7.01 10.56
C ARG A 40 17.85 -6.93 11.70
N ILE A 41 17.19 -8.06 12.03
CA ILE A 41 16.29 -8.13 13.18
C ILE A 41 17.10 -8.03 14.47
N HIS A 42 18.21 -8.77 14.60
CA HIS A 42 19.08 -8.70 15.78
C HIS A 42 19.58 -7.27 16.03
N GLU A 43 20.11 -6.61 15.00
CA GLU A 43 20.60 -5.24 15.05
C GLU A 43 19.52 -4.24 15.49
N ALA A 44 18.24 -4.49 15.19
CA ALA A 44 17.16 -3.61 15.63
C ALA A 44 16.98 -3.59 17.15
N PHE A 45 17.40 -4.65 17.85
CA PHE A 45 17.39 -4.74 19.31
C PHE A 45 18.74 -4.38 19.92
N THR A 46 19.86 -4.70 19.27
CA THR A 46 21.18 -4.60 19.91
C THR A 46 22.02 -3.39 19.53
N GLU A 47 21.80 -2.80 18.36
CA GLU A 47 22.65 -1.70 17.90
C GLU A 47 22.14 -0.33 18.41
N PRO A 48 23.04 0.59 18.80
CA PRO A 48 22.66 1.93 19.29
C PRO A 48 22.17 2.88 18.17
N ARG A 49 21.94 2.36 16.95
CA ARG A 49 21.45 3.10 15.78
C ARG A 49 19.97 2.86 15.56
N LEU A 50 19.25 3.90 15.15
CA LEU A 50 17.82 3.79 14.91
C LEU A 50 17.52 2.96 13.64
N PRO A 51 16.72 1.88 13.74
CA PRO A 51 16.33 1.08 12.58
C PRO A 51 15.34 1.84 11.69
N VAL A 52 15.21 1.41 10.43
CA VAL A 52 14.24 2.02 9.48
C VAL A 52 12.80 1.70 9.89
N TRP A 53 11.88 2.68 9.80
CA TRP A 53 10.52 2.56 10.32
C TRP A 53 9.77 1.31 9.84
N GLY A 54 9.87 0.89 8.58
CA GLY A 54 9.02 -0.22 8.11
C GLY A 54 9.55 -1.60 8.48
N LEU A 55 10.77 -1.70 9.04
CA LEU A 55 11.17 -2.89 9.79
C LEU A 55 10.54 -2.87 11.19
N ILE A 56 10.51 -1.70 11.84
CA ILE A 56 9.94 -1.52 13.16
C ILE A 56 8.42 -1.70 13.15
N GLU A 57 7.72 -1.15 12.18
CA GLU A 57 6.27 -1.31 12.00
C GLU A 57 5.89 -2.79 11.98
N LEU A 58 6.55 -3.57 11.14
CA LEU A 58 6.29 -5.01 11.03
C LEU A 58 6.69 -5.79 12.29
N LEU A 59 7.79 -5.42 12.95
CA LEU A 59 8.19 -6.04 14.21
C LEU A 59 7.23 -5.72 15.35
N VAL A 60 6.79 -4.46 15.47
CA VAL A 60 5.84 -4.02 16.50
C VAL A 60 4.48 -4.64 16.25
N GLU A 61 4.01 -4.68 15.01
CA GLU A 61 2.76 -5.35 14.64
C GLU A 61 2.79 -6.83 15.04
N GLU A 62 3.87 -7.53 14.68
CA GLU A 62 4.06 -8.95 15.02
C GLU A 62 4.15 -9.18 16.53
N LEU A 63 4.92 -8.36 17.26
CA LEU A 63 5.11 -8.52 18.70
C LEU A 63 3.83 -8.16 19.47
N ALA A 64 3.16 -7.06 19.13
CA ALA A 64 1.93 -6.64 19.79
C ALA A 64 0.80 -7.66 19.60
N SER A 65 0.71 -8.30 18.42
CA SER A 65 -0.26 -9.37 18.17
C SER A 65 -0.11 -10.60 19.09
N ARG A 66 1.07 -10.75 19.72
CA ARG A 66 1.41 -11.87 20.61
C ARG A 66 1.22 -11.54 22.10
N VAL A 67 0.92 -10.29 22.46
CA VAL A 67 0.74 -9.87 23.86
C VAL A 67 -0.71 -10.17 24.30
N PRO A 68 -0.96 -11.15 25.19
CA PRO A 68 -2.32 -11.47 25.62
C PRO A 68 -2.89 -10.34 26.48
N GLY A 69 -4.05 -9.80 26.09
CA GLY A 69 -4.68 -8.68 26.82
C GLY A 69 -3.92 -7.35 26.72
N GLY A 70 -2.98 -7.25 25.76
CA GLY A 70 -2.27 -6.02 25.45
C GLY A 70 -3.13 -4.99 24.71
N PRO A 71 -2.60 -3.77 24.47
CA PRO A 71 -3.25 -2.77 23.63
C PRO A 71 -3.46 -3.28 22.20
N GLU A 72 -4.44 -2.72 21.50
CA GLU A 72 -4.66 -3.07 20.09
C GLU A 72 -3.38 -2.85 19.28
N THR A 73 -3.06 -3.80 18.39
CA THR A 73 -1.84 -3.78 17.57
C THR A 73 -1.61 -2.43 16.88
N ASN A 74 -2.69 -1.82 16.37
CA ASN A 74 -2.63 -0.52 15.70
C ASN A 74 -2.25 0.63 16.64
N ASP A 75 -2.74 0.62 17.88
CA ASP A 75 -2.41 1.64 18.88
C ASP A 75 -0.96 1.49 19.34
N GLU A 76 -0.46 0.26 19.45
CA GLU A 76 0.94 0.01 19.78
C GLU A 76 1.86 0.45 18.64
N VAL A 77 1.51 0.19 17.38
CA VAL A 77 2.23 0.72 16.20
C VAL A 77 2.25 2.26 16.21
N ARG A 78 1.13 2.92 16.54
CA ARG A 78 1.07 4.39 16.67
C ARG A 78 2.00 4.90 17.78
N ARG A 79 2.00 4.26 18.95
CA ARG A 79 2.88 4.59 20.08
C ARG A 79 4.35 4.53 19.67
N PHE A 80 4.75 3.45 19.00
CA PHE A 80 6.12 3.29 18.51
C PHE A 80 6.50 4.27 17.41
N HIS A 81 5.56 4.66 16.55
CA HIS A 81 5.82 5.67 15.52
C HIS A 81 6.17 7.04 16.13
N VAL A 82 5.51 7.42 17.24
CA VAL A 82 5.83 8.66 17.97
C VAL A 82 7.24 8.59 18.59
N LEU A 83 7.59 7.47 19.23
CA LEU A 83 8.93 7.26 19.78
C LEU A 83 10.02 7.28 18.70
N TRP A 84 9.73 6.66 17.55
CA TRP A 84 10.64 6.62 16.41
C TRP A 84 10.85 8.00 15.78
N LEU A 85 9.78 8.80 15.64
CA LEU A 85 9.88 10.19 15.16
C LEU A 85 10.70 11.07 16.11
N ALA A 86 10.53 10.91 17.43
CA ALA A 86 11.34 11.62 18.41
C ALA A 86 12.83 11.26 18.29
N ALA A 87 13.15 9.96 18.19
CA ALA A 87 14.51 9.47 18.04
C ALA A 87 15.17 9.88 16.71
N SER A 88 14.44 9.85 15.59
CA SER A 88 14.96 10.15 14.25
C SER A 88 15.35 11.61 14.04
N ARG A 89 14.72 12.55 14.76
CA ARG A 89 15.09 13.98 14.75
C ARG A 89 16.48 14.22 15.33
N GLU A 90 16.93 13.35 16.22
CA GLU A 90 18.22 13.47 16.89
C GLU A 90 19.29 12.60 16.22
N HIS A 91 18.92 11.42 15.71
CA HIS A 91 19.79 10.49 15.00
C HIS A 91 19.07 9.96 13.74
N PRO A 92 19.43 10.44 12.55
CA PRO A 92 18.85 9.92 11.32
C PRO A 92 19.18 8.43 11.14
N PRO A 93 18.26 7.63 10.57
CA PRO A 93 18.46 6.19 10.40
C PRO A 93 19.61 5.89 9.42
N ALA A 94 20.29 4.76 9.61
CA ALA A 94 21.45 4.39 8.81
C ALA A 94 21.13 4.25 7.30
N SER A 95 21.88 4.95 6.44
CA SER A 95 21.83 4.87 4.96
C SER A 95 22.73 3.75 4.42
N THR A 96 22.26 2.99 3.42
CA THR A 96 23.03 1.92 2.73
C THR A 96 23.92 2.46 1.60
N THR A 97 25.23 2.17 1.60
CA THR A 97 26.23 2.58 0.58
C THR A 97 26.30 1.65 -0.66
N PRO A 98 26.77 2.12 -1.85
CA PRO A 98 26.75 1.39 -3.12
C PRO A 98 28.11 0.78 -3.51
N LYS A 99 28.26 -0.55 -3.51
CA LYS A 99 29.37 -1.24 -4.19
C LYS A 99 29.03 -2.58 -4.88
N ASP A 100 27.78 -3.05 -4.84
CA ASP A 100 27.36 -4.33 -5.45
C ASP A 100 26.33 -4.13 -6.58
N ALA A 101 26.71 -3.35 -7.61
CA ALA A 101 25.89 -3.22 -8.80
C ALA A 101 26.05 -4.44 -9.74
N ALA A 102 25.08 -5.35 -9.63
CA ALA A 102 24.56 -6.33 -10.61
C ALA A 102 25.49 -7.48 -11.08
N PRO A 103 25.01 -8.74 -11.11
CA PRO A 103 23.88 -9.11 -11.98
C PRO A 103 22.77 -9.94 -11.30
N THR A 104 21.59 -9.99 -11.93
CA THR A 104 20.39 -10.75 -11.55
C THR A 104 19.55 -10.12 -10.42
N PHE A 105 18.71 -9.12 -10.74
CA PHE A 105 17.92 -8.44 -9.71
C PHE A 105 16.59 -9.12 -9.41
N SER A 106 16.65 -9.98 -8.40
CA SER A 106 15.57 -10.32 -7.45
C SER A 106 14.92 -9.01 -6.94
N SER A 107 13.81 -8.58 -7.53
CA SER A 107 13.14 -7.32 -7.15
C SER A 107 12.31 -7.49 -5.87
N ARG A 108 13.01 -7.71 -4.75
CA ARG A 108 12.55 -7.43 -3.39
C ARG A 108 13.30 -6.19 -2.92
N GLN A 109 12.61 -5.07 -2.81
CA GLN A 109 13.13 -3.91 -2.09
C GLN A 109 12.19 -3.60 -0.93
N SER A 110 12.68 -3.79 0.30
CA SER A 110 12.09 -3.27 1.52
C SER A 110 12.65 -1.88 1.77
N HIS A 111 12.02 -0.87 1.15
CA HIS A 111 11.90 0.42 1.82
C HIS A 111 11.09 0.20 3.09
N THR A 112 11.30 1.01 4.13
CA THR A 112 10.25 1.22 5.14
C THR A 112 8.93 1.30 4.39
N ALA A 113 8.02 0.33 4.58
CA ALA A 113 6.68 0.49 4.06
C ALA A 113 6.19 1.82 4.64
N PRO A 114 5.81 2.81 3.81
CA PRO A 114 5.15 3.97 4.37
C PRO A 114 3.93 3.46 5.17
N ARG A 115 3.52 4.14 6.26
CA ARG A 115 2.30 3.76 7.00
C ARG A 115 1.19 3.47 5.98
N PRO A 116 0.28 2.48 6.18
CA PRO A 116 -0.78 2.21 5.20
C PRO A 116 -1.53 3.49 4.76
N GLU A 117 -1.70 4.45 5.68
CA GLU A 117 -2.23 5.79 5.45
C GLU A 117 -1.33 6.66 4.54
N ILE A 118 -0.01 6.63 4.74
CA ILE A 118 0.98 7.35 3.90
C ILE A 118 1.13 6.68 2.53
N ILE A 119 1.18 5.34 2.46
CA ILE A 119 1.16 4.58 1.20
C ILE A 119 -0.13 4.92 0.44
N GLY A 120 -1.25 4.87 1.13
CA GLY A 120 -2.56 5.26 0.60
C GLY A 120 -2.51 6.68 0.05
N ARG A 121 -2.01 7.63 0.84
CA ARG A 121 -1.88 9.04 0.46
C ARG A 121 -0.97 9.26 -0.74
N ILE A 122 0.19 8.60 -0.79
CA ILE A 122 1.11 8.63 -1.95
C ILE A 122 0.37 8.12 -3.19
N GLY A 123 -0.36 7.01 -3.04
CA GLY A 123 -1.24 6.48 -4.06
C GLY A 123 -2.23 7.51 -4.59
N THR A 124 -3.01 8.10 -3.69
CA THR A 124 -3.99 9.15 -4.00
C THR A 124 -3.33 10.31 -4.75
N LEU A 125 -2.16 10.77 -4.32
CA LEU A 125 -1.45 11.87 -4.98
C LEU A 125 -0.93 11.51 -6.38
N ILE A 126 -0.46 10.28 -6.59
CA ILE A 126 -0.04 9.79 -7.92
C ILE A 126 -1.25 9.72 -8.85
N VAL A 127 -2.38 9.20 -8.38
CA VAL A 127 -3.62 9.15 -9.16
C VAL A 127 -4.12 10.55 -9.46
N TYR A 128 -4.20 11.43 -8.45
CA TYR A 128 -4.56 12.84 -8.62
C TYR A 128 -3.73 13.52 -9.72
N ARG A 129 -2.40 13.33 -9.69
CA ARG A 129 -1.52 13.87 -10.72
C ARG A 129 -1.84 13.31 -12.11
N ALA A 130 -1.98 11.99 -12.24
CA ALA A 130 -2.28 11.36 -13.53
C ALA A 130 -3.62 11.84 -14.12
N ILE A 131 -4.64 12.04 -13.28
CA ILE A 131 -5.95 12.57 -13.69
C ILE A 131 -5.85 14.06 -14.05
N SER A 132 -5.08 14.84 -13.28
CA SER A 132 -4.84 16.26 -13.58
C SER A 132 -4.10 16.45 -14.90
N GLU A 133 -3.17 15.55 -15.24
CA GLU A 133 -2.47 15.54 -16.53
C GLU A 133 -3.39 15.23 -17.73
N MET A 134 -4.55 14.59 -17.49
CA MET A 134 -5.62 14.45 -18.50
C MET A 134 -6.51 15.70 -18.59
N GLY A 135 -6.32 16.68 -17.71
CA GLY A 135 -7.17 17.86 -17.59
C GLY A 135 -8.51 17.60 -16.90
N TRP A 136 -8.64 16.50 -16.16
CA TRP A 136 -9.90 16.10 -15.51
C TRP A 136 -9.94 16.43 -14.03
N HIS A 137 -11.14 16.47 -13.44
CA HIS A 137 -11.30 16.72 -12.02
C HIS A 137 -11.24 15.43 -11.21
N PHE A 138 -10.54 15.47 -10.08
CA PHE A 138 -10.42 14.37 -9.13
C PHE A 138 -10.94 14.82 -7.77
N GLN A 139 -11.86 14.04 -7.19
CA GLN A 139 -12.45 14.31 -5.89
C GLN A 139 -12.32 13.09 -4.96
N GLU A 140 -11.49 13.23 -3.92
CA GLU A 140 -11.34 12.23 -2.86
C GLU A 140 -12.65 12.10 -2.05
N GLN A 141 -13.03 10.86 -1.72
CA GLN A 141 -14.19 10.59 -0.87
C GLN A 141 -13.75 10.52 0.59
N VAL A 142 -14.51 11.19 1.47
CA VAL A 142 -14.20 11.27 2.92
C VAL A 142 -14.73 10.04 3.68
N PHE A 143 -15.68 9.30 3.11
CA PHE A 143 -16.31 8.15 3.75
C PHE A 143 -15.85 6.83 3.11
N ASP A 144 -15.36 5.90 3.93
CA ASP A 144 -14.89 4.59 3.48
C ASP A 144 -16.05 3.59 3.37
N TYR A 145 -16.77 3.64 2.26
CA TYR A 145 -17.67 2.57 1.82
C TYR A 145 -17.08 1.72 0.69
N GLY A 146 -15.75 1.77 0.51
CA GLY A 146 -15.04 0.99 -0.51
C GLY A 146 -14.82 1.66 -1.86
N VAL A 147 -15.08 2.98 -1.98
CA VAL A 147 -14.67 3.85 -3.11
C VAL A 147 -13.85 5.00 -2.54
N ASP A 148 -12.65 5.20 -3.09
CA ASP A 148 -11.67 6.16 -2.57
C ASP A 148 -11.82 7.54 -3.20
N ALA A 149 -12.27 7.61 -4.46
CA ALA A 149 -12.42 8.88 -5.18
C ALA A 149 -13.44 8.80 -6.33
N HIS A 150 -13.85 9.96 -6.81
CA HIS A 150 -14.52 10.13 -8.09
C HIS A 150 -13.65 10.94 -9.06
N ILE A 151 -13.73 10.59 -10.33
CA ILE A 151 -13.14 11.35 -11.44
C ILE A 151 -14.29 11.91 -12.26
N GLU A 152 -14.30 13.21 -12.52
CA GLU A 152 -15.22 13.83 -13.46
C GLU A 152 -14.49 14.16 -14.76
N ILE A 153 -15.06 13.68 -15.87
CA ILE A 153 -14.53 13.94 -17.20
C ILE A 153 -14.71 15.43 -17.52
N VAL A 154 -13.67 16.03 -18.08
CA VAL A 154 -13.67 17.41 -18.59
C VAL A 154 -13.51 17.38 -20.11
N ASN A 155 -14.29 18.22 -20.80
CA ASN A 155 -14.26 18.35 -22.25
C ASN A 155 -13.08 19.22 -22.73
N SER A 156 -12.94 19.39 -24.04
CA SER A 156 -11.88 20.22 -24.64
C SER A 156 -11.97 21.70 -24.31
N ASP A 157 -13.16 22.17 -23.92
CA ASP A 157 -13.42 23.57 -23.55
C ASP A 157 -13.18 23.82 -22.05
N HIS A 158 -12.60 22.84 -21.35
CA HIS A 158 -12.35 22.85 -19.90
C HIS A 158 -13.62 22.88 -19.04
N GLU A 159 -14.74 22.40 -19.56
CA GLU A 159 -16.00 22.30 -18.84
C GLU A 159 -16.21 20.87 -18.29
N PRO A 160 -16.66 20.73 -17.03
CA PRO A 160 -17.07 19.45 -16.49
C PRO A 160 -18.28 18.88 -17.23
N THR A 161 -18.23 17.60 -17.63
CA THR A 161 -19.30 16.99 -18.44
C THR A 161 -20.43 16.37 -17.61
N GLY A 162 -20.28 16.27 -16.28
CA GLY A 162 -21.18 15.52 -15.42
C GLY A 162 -21.09 13.99 -15.59
N GLN A 163 -20.11 13.49 -16.35
CA GLN A 163 -19.82 12.06 -16.46
C GLN A 163 -18.73 11.69 -15.45
N LEU A 164 -19.06 10.78 -14.53
CA LEU A 164 -18.18 10.41 -13.43
C LEU A 164 -17.80 8.94 -13.47
N ILE A 165 -16.60 8.64 -12.97
CA ILE A 165 -16.08 7.31 -12.69
C ILE A 165 -15.77 7.21 -11.20
N ALA A 166 -16.16 6.09 -10.58
CA ALA A 166 -15.74 5.75 -9.23
C ALA A 166 -14.42 4.98 -9.21
N VAL A 167 -13.55 5.31 -8.25
CA VAL A 167 -12.18 4.82 -8.23
C VAL A 167 -11.89 4.11 -6.91
N ILE A 168 -11.27 2.94 -7.02
CA ILE A 168 -10.62 2.25 -5.90
C ILE A 168 -9.11 2.30 -6.12
N ILE A 169 -8.35 2.73 -5.13
CA ILE A 169 -6.90 2.89 -5.18
C ILE A 169 -6.27 1.79 -4.33
N LYS A 170 -5.44 0.96 -4.96
CA LYS A 170 -4.61 -0.04 -4.30
C LYS A 170 -3.16 0.33 -4.51
N THR A 171 -2.45 0.66 -3.44
CA THR A 171 -1.08 1.15 -3.52
C THR A 171 -0.12 0.19 -2.85
N GLY A 172 0.95 -0.16 -3.57
CA GLY A 172 2.06 -0.92 -3.00
C GLY A 172 2.54 -2.07 -3.86
N LEU A 173 3.81 -2.41 -3.70
CA LEU A 173 4.49 -3.49 -4.40
C LEU A 173 3.87 -4.89 -4.23
N PRO A 174 3.25 -5.28 -3.10
CA PRO A 174 2.69 -6.63 -2.94
C PRO A 174 1.68 -7.02 -4.02
N TYR A 175 0.88 -6.06 -4.50
CA TYR A 175 -0.11 -6.29 -5.55
C TYR A 175 0.53 -6.67 -6.90
N PHE A 176 1.78 -6.26 -7.16
CA PHE A 176 2.51 -6.56 -8.40
C PHE A 176 3.15 -7.96 -8.43
N ARG A 177 3.04 -8.73 -7.33
CA ARG A 177 3.66 -10.06 -7.22
C ARG A 177 2.86 -11.16 -7.92
N ASN A 178 1.54 -11.01 -8.03
CA ASN A 178 0.65 -12.04 -8.58
C ASN A 178 0.46 -11.86 -10.10
N ARG A 179 1.48 -12.21 -10.90
CA ARG A 179 1.36 -12.15 -12.37
C ARG A 179 0.55 -13.31 -12.95
N ARG A 180 -0.30 -13.02 -13.93
CA ARG A 180 -1.01 -14.01 -14.77
C ARG A 180 -1.04 -13.48 -16.20
N GLY A 181 -0.28 -14.11 -17.09
CA GLY A 181 -0.10 -13.61 -18.46
C GLY A 181 0.55 -12.23 -18.49
N GLN A 182 -0.01 -11.32 -19.30
CA GLN A 182 0.43 -9.92 -19.46
C GLN A 182 -0.25 -8.99 -18.43
N GLY A 183 -0.38 -9.43 -17.18
CA GLY A 183 -1.12 -8.67 -16.16
C GLY A 183 -0.95 -9.18 -14.73
N TRP A 184 -1.59 -8.49 -13.80
CA TRP A 184 -1.58 -8.79 -12.36
C TRP A 184 -2.97 -9.14 -11.85
N VAL A 185 -3.06 -10.17 -11.01
CA VAL A 185 -4.31 -10.61 -10.40
C VAL A 185 -4.52 -9.87 -9.09
N LEU A 186 -5.55 -9.02 -9.05
CA LEU A 186 -6.03 -8.38 -7.85
C LEU A 186 -7.10 -9.26 -7.20
N ARG A 187 -6.92 -9.59 -5.93
CA ARG A 187 -7.83 -10.43 -5.15
C ARG A 187 -8.42 -9.64 -4.00
N SER A 188 -9.71 -9.83 -3.75
CA SER A 188 -10.37 -9.36 -2.54
C SER A 188 -11.04 -10.52 -1.82
N PRO A 189 -10.86 -10.67 -0.50
CA PRO A 189 -11.48 -11.74 0.28
C PRO A 189 -12.95 -11.44 0.64
N ARG A 190 -13.56 -10.41 0.03
CA ARG A 190 -14.92 -9.93 0.34
C ARG A 190 -15.86 -10.16 -0.86
N PRO A 191 -16.60 -11.28 -0.91
CA PRO A 191 -17.53 -11.57 -2.00
C PRO A 191 -18.65 -10.53 -2.16
N ASP A 192 -19.14 -10.01 -1.03
CA ASP A 192 -20.16 -8.94 -0.95
C ASP A 192 -19.68 -7.63 -1.58
N GLN A 193 -18.38 -7.35 -1.48
CA GLN A 193 -17.77 -6.18 -2.12
C GLN A 193 -17.98 -6.20 -3.63
N LEU A 194 -17.80 -7.34 -4.32
CA LEU A 194 -17.98 -7.37 -5.78
C LEU A 194 -19.41 -7.01 -6.17
N LYS A 195 -20.40 -7.53 -5.44
CA LYS A 195 -21.81 -7.19 -5.66
C LYS A 195 -22.06 -5.69 -5.47
N TYR A 196 -21.47 -5.09 -4.44
CA TYR A 196 -21.54 -3.65 -4.21
C TYR A 196 -20.94 -2.84 -5.37
N LEU A 197 -19.75 -3.23 -5.86
CA LEU A 197 -19.06 -2.53 -6.94
C LEU A 197 -19.79 -2.66 -8.28
N LEU A 198 -20.27 -3.86 -8.62
CA LEU A 198 -21.05 -4.09 -9.85
C LEU A 198 -22.41 -3.38 -9.82
N GLY A 199 -22.97 -3.15 -8.63
CA GLY A 199 -24.21 -2.40 -8.43
C GLY A 199 -24.01 -0.91 -8.17
N TYR A 200 -22.78 -0.41 -8.21
CA TYR A 200 -22.48 0.99 -7.91
C TYR A 200 -23.08 1.90 -9.00
N ALA A 201 -23.57 3.08 -8.59
CA ALA A 201 -24.31 3.96 -9.50
C ALA A 201 -23.44 4.55 -10.65
N LEU A 202 -22.14 4.63 -10.41
CA LEU A 202 -21.10 5.03 -11.36
C LEU A 202 -20.30 3.79 -11.82
N PRO A 203 -19.76 3.77 -13.05
CA PRO A 203 -18.79 2.76 -13.42
C PRO A 203 -17.58 2.80 -12.47
N VAL A 204 -17.09 1.63 -12.06
CA VAL A 204 -16.01 1.52 -11.08
C VAL A 204 -14.72 1.06 -11.77
N VAL A 205 -13.64 1.80 -11.57
CA VAL A 205 -12.28 1.37 -11.95
C VAL A 205 -11.45 1.11 -10.71
N THR A 206 -10.64 0.05 -10.75
CA THR A 206 -9.57 -0.16 -9.77
C THR A 206 -8.26 0.34 -10.36
N VAL A 207 -7.55 1.16 -9.59
CA VAL A 207 -6.24 1.70 -9.91
C VAL A 207 -5.21 1.07 -8.99
N LEU A 208 -4.22 0.41 -9.60
CA LEU A 208 -3.08 -0.17 -8.93
C LEU A 208 -1.86 0.75 -9.06
N VAL A 209 -1.32 1.21 -7.93
CA VAL A 209 -0.21 2.16 -7.90
C VAL A 209 1.08 1.51 -7.42
N ASN A 210 2.15 1.67 -8.21
CA ASN A 210 3.52 1.38 -7.84
C ASN A 210 4.20 2.67 -7.34
N PRO A 211 4.38 2.85 -6.02
CA PRO A 211 4.94 4.08 -5.47
C PRO A 211 6.42 4.28 -5.80
N ASP A 212 7.18 3.23 -6.09
CA ASP A 212 8.63 3.35 -6.38
C ASP A 212 8.88 3.93 -7.77
N SER A 213 8.00 3.60 -8.72
CA SER A 213 8.10 4.07 -10.11
C SER A 213 7.17 5.23 -10.44
N ASN A 214 6.35 5.67 -9.48
CA ASN A 214 5.27 6.63 -9.69
C ASN A 214 4.33 6.27 -10.85
N LYS A 215 4.10 4.97 -11.07
CA LYS A 215 3.19 4.48 -12.12
C LYS A 215 1.89 3.99 -11.52
N ALA A 216 0.79 4.37 -12.14
CA ALA A 216 -0.55 3.87 -11.85
C ALA A 216 -1.07 3.09 -13.05
N TYR A 217 -1.74 1.98 -12.79
CA TYR A 217 -2.36 1.12 -13.80
C TYR A 217 -3.82 0.93 -13.47
N TRP A 218 -4.69 0.71 -14.46
CA TRP A 218 -6.13 0.70 -14.21
C TRP A 218 -6.84 -0.50 -14.85
N VAL A 219 -8.00 -0.86 -14.30
CA VAL A 219 -8.92 -1.85 -14.87
C VAL A 219 -10.36 -1.50 -14.49
N HIS A 220 -11.28 -1.59 -15.43
CA HIS A 220 -12.72 -1.49 -15.18
C HIS A 220 -13.22 -2.73 -14.43
N ILE A 221 -14.12 -2.57 -13.46
CA ILE A 221 -14.75 -3.69 -12.76
C ILE A 221 -16.08 -4.00 -13.48
N SER A 222 -16.14 -5.13 -14.18
CA SER A 222 -17.34 -5.57 -14.91
C SER A 222 -17.65 -7.05 -14.66
N PRO A 223 -18.88 -7.51 -14.95
CA PRO A 223 -19.21 -8.93 -14.87
C PRO A 223 -18.37 -9.78 -15.84
N SER A 224 -17.97 -9.22 -16.98
CA SER A 224 -17.24 -9.93 -18.04
C SER A 224 -15.76 -10.16 -17.73
N ASN A 225 -15.17 -9.42 -16.79
CA ASN A 225 -13.74 -9.51 -16.48
C ASN A 225 -13.42 -9.86 -15.01
N THR A 226 -14.44 -10.06 -14.18
CA THR A 226 -14.30 -10.49 -12.79
C THR A 226 -14.60 -11.98 -12.64
N THR A 227 -14.03 -12.60 -11.61
CA THR A 227 -14.30 -14.00 -11.28
C THR A 227 -14.61 -14.13 -9.80
N SER A 228 -15.86 -14.47 -9.48
CA SER A 228 -16.29 -14.81 -8.12
C SER A 228 -15.70 -16.13 -7.66
N ARG A 229 -15.38 -16.22 -6.37
CA ARG A 229 -14.87 -17.40 -5.68
C ARG A 229 -15.63 -17.58 -4.36
N SER A 230 -15.53 -18.75 -3.75
CA SER A 230 -16.17 -19.02 -2.45
C SER A 230 -15.58 -18.19 -1.31
N ASP A 231 -14.32 -17.76 -1.44
CA ASP A 231 -13.54 -17.01 -0.46
C ASP A 231 -13.27 -15.56 -0.88
N GLY A 232 -13.92 -15.06 -1.94
CA GLY A 232 -13.68 -13.72 -2.45
C GLY A 232 -13.96 -13.56 -3.93
N TRP A 233 -13.21 -12.69 -4.57
CA TRP A 233 -13.24 -12.51 -6.01
C TRP A 233 -11.90 -12.00 -6.52
N GLU A 234 -11.69 -12.13 -7.84
CA GLU A 234 -10.50 -11.61 -8.50
C GLU A 234 -10.81 -10.90 -9.81
N VAL A 235 -9.91 -9.99 -10.20
CA VAL A 235 -9.85 -9.34 -11.52
C VAL A 235 -8.41 -9.34 -12.00
N THR A 236 -8.21 -9.49 -13.32
CA THR A 236 -6.87 -9.38 -13.91
C THR A 236 -6.67 -7.98 -14.47
N LEU A 237 -5.69 -7.25 -13.95
CA LEU A 237 -5.28 -5.94 -14.41
C LEU A 237 -4.21 -6.09 -15.50
N PRO A 238 -4.46 -5.69 -16.75
CA PRO A 238 -3.47 -5.78 -17.83
C PRO A 238 -2.30 -4.80 -17.64
N GLU A 239 -1.07 -5.23 -17.91
CA GLU A 239 0.12 -4.41 -17.65
C GLU A 239 0.33 -3.25 -18.64
N ASN A 240 -0.39 -3.26 -19.76
CA ASN A 240 -0.43 -2.19 -20.75
C ASN A 240 -1.45 -1.09 -20.42
N GLN A 241 -2.26 -1.23 -19.37
CA GLN A 241 -3.25 -0.24 -18.96
C GLN A 241 -2.64 0.81 -18.03
N LEU A 242 -1.68 1.59 -18.54
CA LEU A 242 -1.08 2.70 -17.79
C LEU A 242 -2.09 3.85 -17.65
N LEU A 243 -2.24 4.39 -16.46
CA LEU A 243 -3.08 5.56 -16.21
C LEU A 243 -2.34 6.83 -16.65
N GLY A 244 -2.92 7.59 -17.57
CA GLY A 244 -2.36 8.82 -18.12
C GLY A 244 -3.13 9.27 -19.37
N PRO A 245 -2.65 10.29 -20.10
CA PRO A 245 -3.33 10.82 -21.29
C PRO A 245 -3.76 9.76 -22.32
N ASP A 246 -2.93 8.73 -22.54
CA ASP A 246 -3.24 7.63 -23.48
C ASP A 246 -4.45 6.77 -23.06
N ALA A 247 -4.81 6.77 -21.77
CA ALA A 247 -5.98 6.07 -21.25
C ALA A 247 -7.28 6.90 -21.31
N ALA A 248 -7.19 8.19 -21.60
CA ALA A 248 -8.31 9.12 -21.47
C ALA A 248 -9.51 8.72 -22.35
N GLU A 249 -9.29 8.26 -23.57
CA GLU A 249 -10.39 7.83 -24.45
C GLU A 249 -11.10 6.59 -23.91
N ALA A 250 -10.34 5.57 -23.47
CA ALA A 250 -10.90 4.35 -22.92
C ALA A 250 -11.69 4.62 -21.62
N LEU A 251 -11.17 5.48 -20.75
CA LEU A 251 -11.86 5.89 -19.52
C LEU A 251 -13.12 6.71 -19.81
N ARG A 252 -13.10 7.62 -20.80
CA ARG A 252 -14.33 8.31 -21.25
C ARG A 252 -15.40 7.33 -21.70
N ASN A 253 -15.03 6.35 -22.52
CA ASN A 253 -15.96 5.35 -23.00
C ASN A 253 -16.58 4.55 -21.85
N ILE A 254 -15.84 4.30 -20.77
CA ILE A 254 -16.37 3.67 -19.55
C ILE A 254 -17.35 4.60 -18.83
N ALA A 255 -17.02 5.90 -18.71
CA ALA A 255 -17.90 6.88 -18.09
C ALA A 255 -19.25 7.03 -18.82
N THR A 256 -19.24 6.87 -20.16
CA THR A 256 -20.43 7.02 -21.00
C THR A 256 -21.21 5.72 -21.19
N ASN A 257 -20.54 4.57 -21.28
CA ASN A 257 -21.15 3.27 -21.54
C ASN A 257 -21.37 2.53 -20.22
N ARG A 258 -22.56 2.70 -19.64
CA ARG A 258 -23.03 1.81 -18.58
C ARG A 258 -23.41 0.47 -19.21
N GLU A 259 -22.47 -0.47 -19.30
CA GLU A 259 -22.81 -1.89 -19.40
C GLU A 259 -23.63 -2.23 -18.15
N ARG A 260 -24.95 -2.18 -18.26
CA ARG A 260 -25.89 -2.61 -17.21
C ARG A 260 -26.30 -4.05 -17.44
#